data_AF-A0A831UQK5-F1
#
_entry.id   AF-A0A831UQK5-F1
#
_cell.length_a   1.000
_cell.length_b   1.000
_cell.length_c   1.000
_cell.angle_alpha   90.00
_cell.angle_beta   90.00
_cell.angle_gamma   90.00
#
_symmetry.space_group_name_H-M   'P 1'
#
loop_
_entity.id
_entity.type
_entity.pdbx_description
1 polymer ?
#
loop_
_entity_poly.entity_id
_entity_poly.type
_entity_poly.pdbx_seq_one_letter_code
_entity_poly.pdbx_strand_id
1 'polypeptide(L)'
;ITNYETVHRDLDLINHWRPDMVILDEAQRIKNWQTRRAKAVKDVESDHAIVLTGTPLENRLEELHSIMEFVDRFHLGPLFRFLDEHQHTDETGRVVGYRNLDGIKESLAPVLIRRRKQEVLRELPERTDKHFFVDMTQQQRTIHDENKDTVAQIVAKWRRWGFLSEKDQRRLMIALQYMRMACNSTYLIDKKTDHSAKMDECRLLLDDVLEIPENKVVIFSQWLGTHELLIRRFNGHAQSHAFYHGSLDHKGRKKVLERFKGDPDCRILLCTDSGGVGLNLQVASTLINMDQPWNPAVLEQRIGRVHRLGQHRSVQVYHFVSRDSIEHSMLGVLKFKSSMFAGVLDGGESEVFLGGSKMKKFMETVENVSGGIPAYAPTQEPELEAESAQVDVEETPEERAAPQPSPQAQTWDGLLAAGVEFLGQLSRTLQTRQQGSEAPGVSLGRLIGQNEKTGAPEVRIPLPDPQTAQKLGSLLSGLGEVMKSLGG
;
A
#
# COMPACT_ATOMS: atom_id res chain seq x y z
N ILE A 1 19.14 16.14 -18.25
CA ILE A 1 18.77 15.24 -17.13
C ILE A 1 17.51 15.79 -16.48
N THR A 2 16.44 15.00 -16.42
CA THR A 2 15.13 15.40 -15.85
C THR A 2 14.56 14.26 -15.01
N ASN A 3 13.46 14.49 -14.29
CA ASN A 3 12.77 13.46 -13.52
C ASN A 3 11.48 13.00 -14.23
N TYR A 4 10.98 11.82 -13.87
CA TYR A 4 9.77 11.22 -14.46
C TYR A 4 8.49 12.09 -14.37
N GLU A 5 8.38 12.96 -13.36
CA GLU A 5 7.21 13.82 -13.17
C GLU A 5 7.26 15.03 -14.11
N THR A 6 8.45 15.58 -14.31
CA THR A 6 8.71 16.70 -15.21
C THR A 6 8.56 16.30 -16.68
N VAL A 7 8.93 15.07 -17.06
CA VAL A 7 8.73 14.56 -18.44
C VAL A 7 7.27 14.68 -18.87
N HIS A 8 6.32 14.36 -17.99
CA HIS A 8 4.90 14.47 -18.32
C HIS A 8 4.45 15.90 -18.58
N ARG A 9 4.99 16.86 -17.81
CA ARG A 9 4.63 18.28 -17.94
C ARG A 9 5.26 18.92 -19.17
N ASP A 10 6.49 18.55 -19.47
CA ASP A 10 7.34 19.22 -20.46
C ASP A 10 7.52 18.36 -21.74
N LEU A 11 6.62 17.39 -21.98
CA LEU A 11 6.72 16.39 -23.06
C LEU A 11 6.84 17.04 -24.45
N ASP A 12 6.00 18.02 -24.75
CA ASP A 12 6.01 18.70 -26.05
C ASP A 12 7.36 19.39 -26.32
N LEU A 13 7.97 19.98 -25.29
CA LEU A 13 9.29 20.61 -25.39
C LEU A 13 10.39 19.57 -25.60
N ILE A 14 10.30 18.42 -24.93
CA ILE A 14 11.25 17.31 -25.07
C ILE A 14 11.17 16.73 -26.49
N ASN A 15 9.96 16.48 -27.00
CA ASN A 15 9.78 15.96 -28.37
C ASN A 15 10.17 16.97 -29.44
N HIS A 16 9.95 18.27 -29.20
CA HIS A 16 10.44 19.30 -30.09
C HIS A 16 11.99 19.34 -30.14
N TRP A 17 12.64 19.05 -29.02
CA TRP A 17 14.10 18.96 -28.95
C TRP A 17 14.66 17.75 -29.68
N ARG A 18 13.87 16.68 -29.88
CA ARG A 18 14.25 15.43 -30.59
C ARG A 18 15.54 14.80 -30.06
N PRO A 19 15.52 14.23 -28.85
CA PRO A 19 16.69 13.55 -28.32
C PRO A 19 17.10 12.36 -29.20
N ASP A 20 18.39 12.25 -29.55
CA ASP A 20 18.92 11.07 -30.26
C ASP A 20 18.92 9.82 -29.36
N MET A 21 19.02 10.01 -28.04
CA MET A 21 19.07 8.92 -27.05
C MET A 21 18.31 9.27 -25.77
N VAL A 22 17.52 8.31 -25.29
CA VAL A 22 16.86 8.36 -23.97
C VAL A 22 17.42 7.28 -23.06
N ILE A 23 17.88 7.69 -21.88
CA ILE A 23 18.35 6.78 -20.83
C ILE A 23 17.37 6.85 -19.66
N LEU A 24 16.70 5.75 -19.38
CA LEU A 24 15.81 5.60 -18.24
C LEU A 24 16.55 4.94 -17.08
N ASP A 25 16.72 5.67 -15.98
CA ASP A 25 17.25 5.11 -14.74
C ASP A 25 16.13 4.72 -13.78
N GLU A 26 16.29 3.61 -13.08
CA GLU A 26 15.29 3.02 -12.19
C GLU A 26 13.94 2.79 -12.91
N ALA A 27 13.99 2.13 -14.07
CA ALA A 27 12.83 1.90 -14.93
C ALA A 27 11.68 1.08 -14.31
N GLN A 28 11.86 0.57 -13.07
CA GLN A 28 10.72 0.14 -12.27
C GLN A 28 9.64 1.22 -12.09
N ARG A 29 9.97 2.51 -12.29
CA ARG A 29 9.01 3.62 -12.27
C ARG A 29 7.96 3.58 -13.38
N ILE A 30 8.22 2.85 -14.48
CA ILE A 30 7.32 2.74 -15.65
C ILE A 30 6.68 1.36 -15.82
N LYS A 31 6.70 0.53 -14.77
CA LYS A 31 6.15 -0.85 -14.77
C LYS A 31 4.68 -0.93 -15.15
N ASN A 32 3.88 0.04 -14.71
CA ASN A 32 2.47 0.09 -15.02
C ASN A 32 2.20 1.04 -16.19
N TRP A 33 1.98 0.45 -17.37
CA TRP A 33 1.67 1.13 -18.63
C TRP A 33 0.47 2.10 -18.55
N GLN A 34 -0.46 1.87 -17.62
CA GLN A 34 -1.65 2.70 -17.48
C GLN A 34 -1.36 4.05 -16.82
N THR A 35 -0.22 4.16 -16.11
CA THR A 35 0.11 5.38 -15.39
C THR A 35 0.44 6.52 -16.35
N ARG A 36 0.03 7.75 -16.00
CA ARG A 36 0.35 8.96 -16.80
C ARG A 36 1.86 9.12 -17.03
N ARG A 37 2.67 8.73 -16.04
CA ARG A 37 4.14 8.76 -16.11
C ARG A 37 4.69 7.78 -17.15
N ALA A 38 4.22 6.53 -17.14
CA ALA A 38 4.66 5.53 -18.11
C ALA A 38 4.29 5.93 -19.54
N LYS A 39 3.08 6.45 -19.75
CA LYS A 39 2.62 6.95 -21.05
C LYS A 39 3.51 8.08 -21.56
N ALA A 40 3.67 9.14 -20.75
CA ALA A 40 4.48 10.29 -21.15
C ALA A 40 5.94 9.94 -21.48
N VAL A 41 6.55 9.00 -20.75
CA VAL A 41 7.92 8.56 -21.05
C VAL A 41 7.97 7.76 -22.36
N LYS A 42 6.96 6.91 -22.62
CA LYS A 42 6.87 6.13 -23.87
C LYS A 42 6.55 6.99 -25.09
N ASP A 43 5.95 8.15 -24.89
CA ASP A 43 5.66 9.12 -25.96
C ASP A 43 6.88 9.99 -26.30
N VAL A 44 8.03 9.79 -25.63
CA VAL A 44 9.28 10.49 -25.99
C VAL A 44 9.85 9.87 -27.26
N GLU A 45 9.96 10.67 -28.32
CA GLU A 45 10.54 10.24 -29.60
C GLU A 45 12.07 10.25 -29.52
N SER A 46 12.70 9.10 -29.80
CA SER A 46 14.16 8.93 -29.79
C SER A 46 14.58 7.71 -30.60
N ASP A 47 15.70 7.80 -31.32
CA ASP A 47 16.25 6.70 -32.14
C ASP A 47 16.92 5.61 -31.28
N HIS A 48 17.42 6.00 -30.09
CA HIS A 48 18.08 5.07 -29.17
C HIS A 48 17.47 5.11 -27.77
N ALA A 49 17.31 3.95 -27.14
CA ALA A 49 16.79 3.82 -25.78
C ALA A 49 17.68 2.89 -24.95
N ILE A 50 18.08 3.34 -23.75
CA ILE A 50 18.77 2.52 -22.76
C ILE A 50 17.93 2.50 -21.49
N VAL A 51 17.65 1.30 -20.99
CA VAL A 51 16.91 1.12 -19.74
C VAL A 51 17.81 0.51 -18.67
N LEU A 52 17.89 1.18 -17.52
CA LEU A 52 18.60 0.75 -16.33
C LEU A 52 17.58 0.40 -15.23
N THR A 53 17.71 -0.78 -14.66
CA THR A 53 16.89 -1.24 -13.55
C THR A 53 17.70 -2.17 -12.65
N GLY A 54 17.59 -1.97 -11.33
CA GLY A 54 18.20 -2.88 -10.36
C GLY A 54 17.47 -4.22 -10.25
N THR A 55 16.21 -4.27 -10.70
CA THR A 55 15.30 -5.41 -10.54
C THR A 55 14.39 -5.51 -11.78
N PRO A 56 14.86 -6.17 -12.86
CA PRO A 56 14.16 -6.19 -14.15
C PRO A 56 12.77 -6.83 -14.06
N LEU A 57 12.58 -7.79 -13.15
CA LEU A 57 11.29 -8.40 -12.85
C LEU A 57 11.06 -8.29 -11.34
N GLU A 58 10.08 -7.51 -10.89
CA GLU A 58 9.71 -7.50 -9.46
C GLU A 58 8.49 -8.35 -9.17
N ASN A 59 7.44 -8.28 -10.02
CA ASN A 59 6.18 -8.94 -9.68
C ASN A 59 5.49 -9.69 -10.81
N ARG A 60 5.59 -9.25 -12.07
CA ARG A 60 4.78 -9.80 -13.19
C ARG A 60 5.45 -9.69 -14.56
N LEU A 61 5.14 -10.63 -15.46
CA LEU A 61 5.60 -10.59 -16.87
C LEU A 61 5.09 -9.35 -17.63
N GLU A 62 3.92 -8.83 -17.28
CA GLU A 62 3.40 -7.57 -17.86
C GLU A 62 4.34 -6.38 -17.61
N GLU A 63 5.05 -6.37 -16.48
CA GLU A 63 6.01 -5.30 -16.14
C GLU A 63 7.24 -5.35 -17.06
N LEU A 64 7.73 -6.56 -17.31
CA LEU A 64 8.82 -6.81 -18.25
C LEU A 64 8.42 -6.43 -19.68
N HIS A 65 7.22 -6.83 -20.12
CA HIS A 65 6.70 -6.43 -21.43
C HIS A 65 6.58 -4.91 -21.55
N SER A 66 6.05 -4.24 -20.52
CA SER A 66 5.96 -2.77 -20.50
C SER A 66 7.32 -2.08 -20.63
N ILE A 67 8.36 -2.61 -19.99
CA ILE A 67 9.73 -2.08 -20.11
C ILE A 67 10.29 -2.36 -21.51
N MET A 68 10.13 -3.58 -22.03
CA MET A 68 10.61 -3.95 -23.36
C MET A 68 9.92 -3.16 -24.46
N GLU A 69 8.63 -2.89 -24.36
CA GLU A 69 7.89 -2.08 -25.33
C GLU A 69 8.50 -0.68 -25.50
N PHE A 70 9.12 -0.13 -24.45
CA PHE A 70 9.85 1.14 -24.55
C PHE A 70 11.20 1.01 -25.26
N VAL A 71 11.90 -0.11 -25.08
CA VAL A 71 13.21 -0.36 -25.72
C VAL A 71 13.05 -0.74 -27.18
N ASP A 72 12.17 -1.71 -27.43
CA ASP A 72 11.78 -2.18 -28.76
C ASP A 72 10.33 -2.68 -28.68
N ARG A 73 9.43 -1.91 -29.31
CA ARG A 73 7.99 -2.16 -29.33
C ARG A 73 7.61 -3.53 -29.89
N PHE A 74 8.43 -4.09 -30.79
CA PHE A 74 8.09 -5.29 -31.55
C PHE A 74 8.83 -6.53 -31.07
N HIS A 75 9.86 -6.39 -30.23
CA HIS A 75 10.72 -7.48 -29.78
C HIS A 75 9.97 -8.67 -29.14
N LEU A 76 9.04 -8.39 -28.22
CA LEU A 76 8.22 -9.41 -27.56
C LEU A 76 6.84 -9.62 -28.24
N GLY A 77 6.59 -8.92 -29.35
CA GLY A 77 5.31 -8.93 -30.02
C GLY A 77 4.15 -8.35 -29.18
N PRO A 78 2.90 -8.54 -29.65
CA PRO A 78 1.72 -8.04 -28.96
C PRO A 78 1.55 -8.64 -27.56
N LEU A 79 1.21 -7.80 -26.58
CA LEU A 79 1.06 -8.22 -25.17
C LEU A 79 0.15 -9.44 -25.01
N PHE A 80 -1.00 -9.49 -25.69
CA PHE A 80 -1.95 -10.61 -25.53
C PHE A 80 -1.33 -11.96 -25.91
N ARG A 81 -0.51 -12.01 -26.98
CA ARG A 81 0.15 -13.22 -27.44
C ARG A 81 1.29 -13.59 -26.50
N PHE A 82 2.09 -12.60 -26.10
CA PHE A 82 3.16 -12.80 -25.12
C PHE A 82 2.61 -13.39 -23.81
N LEU A 83 1.49 -12.87 -23.31
CA LEU A 83 0.85 -13.40 -22.11
C LEU A 83 0.27 -14.79 -22.34
N ASP A 84 -0.39 -15.05 -23.47
CA ASP A 84 -0.92 -16.39 -23.79
C ASP A 84 0.20 -17.44 -23.85
N GLU A 85 1.32 -17.15 -24.50
CA GLU A 85 2.44 -18.08 -24.64
C GLU A 85 3.14 -18.40 -23.31
N HIS A 86 3.17 -17.42 -22.38
CA HIS A 86 4.02 -17.48 -21.18
C HIS A 86 3.25 -17.49 -19.85
N GLN A 87 1.91 -17.40 -19.86
CA GLN A 87 1.08 -17.46 -18.66
C GLN A 87 0.18 -18.69 -18.66
N HIS A 88 0.06 -19.32 -17.50
CA HIS A 88 -1.06 -20.19 -17.21
C HIS A 88 -2.19 -19.34 -16.65
N THR A 89 -3.36 -19.41 -17.29
CA THR A 89 -4.59 -18.80 -16.81
C THR A 89 -5.56 -19.87 -16.32
N ASP A 90 -6.33 -19.57 -15.27
CA ASP A 90 -7.48 -20.38 -14.87
C ASP A 90 -8.69 -20.12 -15.79
N GLU A 91 -9.78 -20.88 -15.56
CA GLU A 91 -11.06 -20.74 -16.29
C GLU A 91 -11.68 -19.32 -16.19
N THR A 92 -11.23 -18.51 -15.23
CA THR A 92 -11.65 -17.11 -15.06
C THR A 92 -10.71 -16.10 -15.72
N GLY A 93 -9.71 -16.58 -16.46
CA GLY A 93 -8.70 -15.78 -17.15
C GLY A 93 -7.62 -15.21 -16.22
N ARG A 94 -7.46 -15.73 -15.00
CA ARG A 94 -6.48 -15.22 -14.03
C ARG A 94 -5.18 -15.99 -14.08
N VAL A 95 -4.07 -15.27 -14.01
CA VAL A 95 -2.71 -15.84 -14.05
C VAL A 95 -2.44 -16.69 -12.80
N VAL A 96 -2.50 -18.01 -12.99
CA VAL A 96 -2.19 -19.06 -12.00
C VAL A 96 -0.77 -19.59 -12.14
N GLY A 97 0.00 -19.13 -13.11
CA GLY A 97 1.40 -19.49 -13.27
C GLY A 97 2.04 -18.91 -14.52
N TYR A 98 3.29 -19.27 -14.73
CA TYR A 98 4.09 -18.96 -15.89
C TYR A 98 4.66 -20.24 -16.50
N ARG A 99 4.87 -20.21 -17.81
CA ARG A 99 5.46 -21.29 -18.60
C ARG A 99 6.42 -20.72 -19.64
N ASN A 100 7.22 -21.58 -20.24
CA ASN A 100 8.12 -21.23 -21.35
C ASN A 100 9.06 -20.07 -21.01
N LEU A 101 9.46 -19.94 -19.74
CA LEU A 101 10.28 -18.82 -19.27
C LEU A 101 11.66 -18.79 -19.95
N ASP A 102 12.16 -19.96 -20.38
CA ASP A 102 13.40 -20.08 -21.15
C ASP A 102 13.32 -19.33 -22.49
N GLY A 103 12.17 -19.37 -23.16
CA GLY A 103 11.95 -18.64 -24.41
C GLY A 103 12.04 -17.12 -24.23
N ILE A 104 11.53 -16.60 -23.11
CA ILE A 104 11.70 -15.19 -22.74
C ILE A 104 13.18 -14.87 -22.54
N LYS A 105 13.92 -15.73 -21.83
CA LYS A 105 15.34 -15.53 -21.56
C LYS A 105 16.17 -15.50 -22.84
N GLU A 106 15.94 -16.43 -23.76
CA GLU A 106 16.61 -16.48 -25.07
C GLU A 106 16.29 -15.24 -25.91
N SER A 107 15.03 -14.84 -25.94
CA SER A 107 14.59 -13.61 -26.62
C SER A 107 15.27 -12.37 -26.03
N LEU A 108 15.41 -12.28 -24.70
CA LEU A 108 16.02 -11.13 -24.04
C LEU A 108 17.54 -11.12 -24.08
N ALA A 109 18.21 -12.27 -24.23
CA ALA A 109 19.67 -12.38 -24.23
C ALA A 109 20.41 -11.35 -25.11
N PRO A 110 19.99 -11.03 -26.35
CA PRO A 110 20.67 -10.03 -27.18
C PRO A 110 20.46 -8.57 -26.70
N VAL A 111 19.40 -8.29 -25.96
CA VAL A 111 18.97 -6.92 -25.59
C VAL A 111 19.12 -6.60 -24.10
N LEU A 112 19.32 -7.63 -23.27
CA LEU A 112 19.42 -7.52 -21.81
C LEU A 112 20.81 -7.91 -21.33
N ILE A 113 21.49 -6.95 -20.70
CA ILE A 113 22.74 -7.22 -19.97
C ILE A 113 22.42 -7.26 -18.48
N ARG A 114 22.46 -8.47 -17.90
CA ARG A 114 22.34 -8.69 -16.45
C ARG A 114 23.61 -9.36 -15.95
N ARG A 115 24.16 -8.85 -14.86
CA ARG A 115 25.34 -9.43 -14.19
C ARG A 115 25.10 -9.45 -12.69
N ARG A 116 25.51 -10.50 -12.00
CA ARG A 116 25.43 -10.56 -10.53
C ARG A 116 26.63 -9.85 -9.91
N LYS A 117 26.44 -9.28 -8.71
CA LYS A 117 27.56 -8.65 -7.98
C LYS A 117 28.73 -9.60 -7.78
N GLN A 118 28.47 -10.87 -7.44
CA GLN A 118 29.50 -11.89 -7.23
C GLN A 118 30.29 -12.21 -8.51
N GLU A 119 29.69 -12.07 -9.69
CA GLU A 119 30.34 -12.36 -10.97
C GLU A 119 31.30 -11.24 -11.40
N VAL A 120 30.98 -9.99 -11.05
CA VAL A 120 31.67 -8.80 -11.55
C VAL A 120 32.59 -8.17 -10.50
N LEU A 121 32.19 -8.25 -9.23
CA LEU A 121 32.84 -7.55 -8.12
C LEU A 121 33.42 -8.56 -7.14
N ARG A 122 34.44 -9.30 -7.59
CA ARG A 122 35.21 -10.23 -6.74
C ARG A 122 35.93 -9.53 -5.57
N GLU A 123 36.12 -8.22 -5.69
CA GLU A 123 36.82 -7.36 -4.71
C GLU A 123 35.87 -6.75 -3.66
N LEU A 124 34.56 -7.02 -3.71
CA LEU A 124 33.66 -6.54 -2.67
C LEU A 124 33.95 -7.25 -1.34
N PRO A 125 34.04 -6.50 -0.22
CA PRO A 125 34.16 -7.10 1.10
C PRO A 125 32.97 -7.99 1.43
N GLU A 126 33.18 -8.90 2.38
CA GLU A 126 32.14 -9.81 2.84
C GLU A 126 30.94 -9.06 3.41
N ARG A 127 29.76 -9.63 3.21
CA ARG A 127 28.49 -9.17 3.80
C ARG A 127 27.99 -10.25 4.74
N THR A 128 27.57 -9.85 5.94
CA THR A 128 26.91 -10.74 6.91
C THR A 128 25.52 -10.19 7.23
N ASP A 129 24.49 -10.99 6.96
CA ASP A 129 23.10 -10.68 7.31
C ASP A 129 22.72 -11.40 8.62
N LYS A 130 22.24 -10.64 9.62
CA LYS A 130 21.85 -11.14 10.93
C LYS A 130 20.40 -10.75 11.23
N HIS A 131 19.59 -11.71 11.64
CA HIS A 131 18.23 -11.46 12.14
C HIS A 131 18.24 -11.35 13.65
N PHE A 132 17.84 -10.19 14.19
CA PHE A 132 17.69 -9.92 15.61
C PHE A 132 16.22 -10.10 16.00
N PHE A 133 15.95 -11.21 16.69
CA PHE A 133 14.63 -11.58 17.16
C PHE A 133 14.37 -10.92 18.51
N VAL A 134 13.46 -9.96 18.57
CA VAL A 134 13.16 -9.17 19.78
C VAL A 134 11.75 -9.47 20.26
N ASP A 135 11.59 -9.77 21.55
CA ASP A 135 10.28 -10.04 22.12
C ASP A 135 9.49 -8.74 22.33
N MET A 136 8.21 -8.72 21.95
CA MET A 136 7.34 -7.57 22.16
C MET A 136 7.01 -7.39 23.63
N THR A 137 6.87 -6.14 24.09
CA THR A 137 6.29 -5.88 25.42
C THR A 137 4.83 -6.32 25.47
N GLN A 138 4.28 -6.47 26.67
CA GLN A 138 2.87 -6.84 26.84
C GLN A 138 1.92 -5.83 26.17
N GLN A 139 2.23 -4.54 26.27
CA GLN A 139 1.43 -3.46 25.66
C GLN A 139 1.48 -3.51 24.13
N GLN A 140 2.65 -3.77 23.54
CA GLN A 140 2.79 -3.98 22.10
C GLN A 140 2.01 -5.22 21.66
N ARG A 141 2.10 -6.31 22.43
CA ARG A 141 1.43 -7.58 22.15
C ARG A 141 -0.08 -7.46 22.19
N THR A 142 -0.65 -6.78 23.17
CA THR A 142 -2.11 -6.54 23.24
C THR A 142 -2.62 -5.87 21.96
N ILE A 143 -1.99 -4.79 21.50
CA ILE A 143 -2.40 -4.11 20.26
C ILE A 143 -2.20 -5.02 19.05
N HIS A 144 -1.09 -5.77 19.00
CA HIS A 144 -0.81 -6.69 17.90
C HIS A 144 -1.89 -7.79 17.80
N ASP A 145 -2.22 -8.44 18.92
CA ASP A 145 -3.15 -9.56 18.97
C ASP A 145 -4.61 -9.13 18.70
N GLU A 146 -5.06 -7.96 19.19
CA GLU A 146 -6.39 -7.43 18.85
C GLU A 146 -6.56 -7.21 17.32
N ASN A 147 -5.50 -6.72 16.67
CA ASN A 147 -5.50 -6.55 15.22
C ASN A 147 -5.36 -7.90 14.51
N LYS A 148 -4.60 -8.84 15.06
CA LYS A 148 -4.48 -10.22 14.57
C LYS A 148 -5.85 -10.91 14.54
N ASP A 149 -6.66 -10.76 15.58
CA ASP A 149 -8.02 -11.31 15.65
C ASP A 149 -8.92 -10.68 14.59
N THR A 150 -8.82 -9.37 14.39
CA THR A 150 -9.53 -8.68 13.29
C THR A 150 -9.12 -9.23 11.93
N VAL A 151 -7.82 -9.44 11.70
CA VAL A 151 -7.32 -10.07 10.46
C VAL A 151 -7.89 -11.48 10.32
N ALA A 152 -7.88 -12.28 11.39
CA ALA A 152 -8.38 -13.65 11.40
C ALA A 152 -9.85 -13.74 11.00
N GLN A 153 -10.69 -12.87 11.56
CA GLN A 153 -12.12 -12.79 11.24
C GLN A 153 -12.33 -12.45 9.76
N ILE A 154 -11.56 -11.50 9.22
CA ILE A 154 -11.68 -11.10 7.81
C ILE A 154 -11.18 -12.22 6.89
N VAL A 155 -10.09 -12.89 7.24
CA VAL A 155 -9.56 -14.05 6.52
C VAL A 155 -10.58 -15.20 6.54
N ALA A 156 -11.24 -15.46 7.67
CA ALA A 156 -12.29 -16.47 7.76
C ALA A 156 -13.49 -16.15 6.85
N LYS A 157 -13.91 -14.88 6.78
CA LYS A 157 -14.93 -14.43 5.82
C LYS A 157 -14.49 -14.69 4.38
N TRP A 158 -13.25 -14.35 4.04
CA TRP A 158 -12.70 -14.64 2.71
C TRP A 158 -12.72 -16.13 2.39
N ARG A 159 -12.33 -16.99 3.34
CA ARG A 159 -12.38 -18.46 3.16
C ARG A 159 -13.79 -18.98 2.92
N ARG A 160 -14.78 -18.42 3.62
CA ARG A 160 -16.19 -18.86 3.51
C ARG A 160 -16.86 -18.38 2.22
N TRP A 161 -16.59 -17.14 1.81
CA TRP A 161 -17.35 -16.47 0.75
C TRP A 161 -16.56 -16.21 -0.54
N GLY A 162 -15.23 -16.36 -0.53
CA GLY A 162 -14.34 -16.08 -1.67
C GLY A 162 -14.28 -14.61 -2.10
N PHE A 163 -14.90 -13.72 -1.33
CA PHE A 163 -15.08 -12.31 -1.62
C PHE A 163 -14.95 -11.47 -0.34
N LEU A 164 -14.46 -10.23 -0.49
CA LEU A 164 -14.35 -9.24 0.58
C LEU A 164 -14.89 -7.90 0.10
N SER A 165 -15.78 -7.31 0.90
CA SER A 165 -16.28 -5.94 0.67
C SER A 165 -15.14 -4.92 0.70
N GLU A 166 -15.29 -3.77 0.04
CA GLU A 166 -14.27 -2.69 0.11
C GLU A 166 -14.00 -2.23 1.56
N LYS A 167 -15.04 -2.27 2.42
CA LYS A 167 -14.93 -1.97 3.83
C LYS A 167 -14.03 -2.98 4.55
N ASP A 168 -14.22 -4.28 4.30
CA ASP A 168 -13.39 -5.33 4.89
C ASP A 168 -11.95 -5.30 4.35
N GLN A 169 -11.77 -5.04 3.06
CA GLN A 169 -10.43 -4.86 2.47
C GLN A 169 -9.68 -3.70 3.14
N ARG A 170 -10.36 -2.56 3.33
CA ARG A 170 -9.77 -1.41 4.03
C ARG A 170 -9.44 -1.74 5.49
N ARG A 171 -10.37 -2.41 6.20
CA ARG A 171 -10.18 -2.81 7.60
C ARG A 171 -9.00 -3.77 7.75
N LEU A 172 -8.86 -4.73 6.83
CA LEU A 172 -7.73 -5.65 6.78
C LEU A 172 -6.40 -4.90 6.61
N MET A 173 -6.33 -3.97 5.66
CA MET A 173 -5.12 -3.18 5.43
C MET A 173 -4.74 -2.34 6.66
N ILE A 174 -5.71 -1.75 7.35
CA ILE A 174 -5.47 -1.00 8.59
C ILE A 174 -4.94 -1.92 9.67
N ALA A 175 -5.59 -3.07 9.91
CA ALA A 175 -5.18 -4.02 10.93
C ALA A 175 -3.76 -4.54 10.70
N LEU A 176 -3.41 -4.91 9.46
CA LEU A 176 -2.05 -5.32 9.11
C LEU A 176 -1.01 -4.21 9.33
N GLN A 177 -1.35 -2.95 9.03
CA GLN A 177 -0.46 -1.83 9.32
C GLN A 177 -0.31 -1.58 10.83
N TYR A 178 -1.38 -1.73 11.61
CA TYR A 178 -1.33 -1.62 13.07
C TYR A 178 -0.47 -2.71 13.69
N MET A 179 -0.60 -3.97 13.24
CA MET A 179 0.29 -5.05 13.66
C MET A 179 1.76 -4.72 13.41
N ARG A 180 2.10 -4.18 12.23
CA ARG A 180 3.49 -3.79 11.90
C ARG A 180 3.98 -2.59 12.72
N MET A 181 3.13 -1.58 12.93
CA MET A 181 3.50 -0.42 13.76
C MET A 181 3.69 -0.81 15.23
N ALA A 182 2.85 -1.71 15.77
CA ALA A 182 2.95 -2.20 17.14
C ALA A 182 4.28 -2.90 17.40
N CYS A 183 4.82 -3.62 16.41
CA CYS A 183 6.16 -4.24 16.49
C CYS A 183 7.26 -3.19 16.74
N ASN A 184 7.16 -2.01 16.11
CA ASN A 184 8.11 -0.92 16.28
C ASN A 184 7.92 -0.15 17.58
N SER A 185 6.74 0.43 17.80
CA SER A 185 6.40 1.18 19.02
C SER A 185 4.89 1.42 19.11
N THR A 186 4.34 1.40 20.32
CA THR A 186 2.95 1.81 20.58
C THR A 186 2.69 3.28 20.19
N TYR A 187 3.71 4.14 20.23
CA TYR A 187 3.62 5.56 19.87
C TYR A 187 3.28 5.77 18.39
N LEU A 188 3.61 4.81 17.53
CA LEU A 188 3.25 4.91 16.12
C LEU A 188 1.73 4.92 15.91
N ILE A 189 0.99 4.34 16.86
CA ILE A 189 -0.46 4.15 16.81
C ILE A 189 -1.16 5.21 17.64
N ASP A 190 -0.87 5.31 18.94
CA ASP A 190 -1.62 6.18 19.87
C ASP A 190 -1.04 7.59 20.03
N LYS A 191 0.20 7.81 19.57
CA LYS A 191 0.99 9.05 19.74
C LYS A 191 1.18 9.49 21.20
N LYS A 192 1.04 8.58 22.16
CA LYS A 192 1.05 8.86 23.60
C LYS A 192 2.02 7.97 24.37
N THR A 193 1.94 6.66 24.18
CA THR A 193 2.77 5.70 24.93
C THR A 193 3.96 5.28 24.09
N ASP A 194 5.13 5.11 24.70
CA ASP A 194 6.32 4.64 23.99
C ASP A 194 6.85 3.34 24.60
N HIS A 195 6.19 2.23 24.24
CA HIS A 195 6.72 0.90 24.49
C HIS A 195 7.31 0.35 23.19
N SER A 196 8.62 0.14 23.16
CA SER A 196 9.33 -0.15 21.92
C SER A 196 10.58 -1.00 22.13
N ALA A 197 10.38 -2.29 22.38
CA ALA A 197 11.47 -3.24 22.64
C ALA A 197 12.56 -3.23 21.54
N LYS A 198 12.17 -3.17 20.25
CA LYS A 198 13.12 -3.09 19.14
C LYS A 198 14.02 -1.84 19.19
N MET A 199 13.50 -0.71 19.67
CA MET A 199 14.28 0.52 19.76
C MET A 199 15.29 0.45 20.90
N ASP A 200 14.91 -0.16 22.00
CA ASP A 200 15.77 -0.35 23.16
C ASP A 200 16.91 -1.32 22.82
N GLU A 201 16.62 -2.43 22.15
CA GLU A 201 17.64 -3.36 21.63
C GLU A 201 18.53 -2.72 20.54
N CYS A 202 17.95 -1.91 19.66
CA CYS A 202 18.72 -1.16 18.67
C CYS A 202 19.69 -0.19 19.34
N ARG A 203 19.30 0.43 20.45
CA ARG A 203 20.17 1.31 21.23
C ARG A 203 21.38 0.55 21.79
N LEU A 204 21.16 -0.63 22.37
CA LEU A 204 22.25 -1.48 22.87
C LEU A 204 23.20 -1.90 21.74
N LEU A 205 22.66 -2.34 20.61
CA LEU A 205 23.47 -2.68 19.43
C LEU A 205 24.28 -1.48 18.92
N LEU A 206 23.70 -0.28 18.95
CA LEU A 206 24.40 0.93 18.54
C LEU A 206 25.54 1.26 19.50
N ASP A 207 25.35 1.09 20.80
CA ASP A 207 26.39 1.31 21.80
C ASP A 207 27.60 0.39 21.49
N ASP A 208 27.39 -0.90 21.23
CA ASP A 208 28.44 -1.86 20.83
C ASP A 208 29.12 -1.50 19.50
N VAL A 209 28.32 -1.21 18.45
CA VAL A 209 28.86 -0.96 17.10
C VAL A 209 29.67 0.33 17.03
N LEU A 210 29.29 1.33 17.85
CA LEU A 210 29.91 2.65 17.89
C LEU A 210 31.08 2.73 18.88
N GLU A 211 31.40 1.68 19.63
CA GLU A 211 32.67 1.59 20.36
C GLU A 211 33.87 1.71 19.41
N ILE A 212 33.72 1.21 18.17
CA ILE A 212 34.70 1.38 17.11
C ILE A 212 34.57 2.82 16.55
N PRO A 213 35.56 3.70 16.73
CA PRO A 213 35.41 5.13 16.44
C PRO A 213 35.05 5.44 14.97
N GLU A 214 35.57 4.67 14.03
CA GLU A 214 35.40 4.88 12.59
C GLU A 214 34.12 4.23 12.01
N ASN A 215 33.37 3.47 12.82
CA ASN A 215 32.16 2.84 12.34
C ASN A 215 31.06 3.88 12.15
N LYS A 216 30.49 3.87 10.94
CA LYS A 216 29.26 4.61 10.62
C LYS A 216 28.13 3.64 10.34
N VAL A 217 26.95 3.98 10.84
CA VAL A 217 25.76 3.15 10.82
C VAL A 217 24.65 3.83 10.03
N VAL A 218 23.98 3.08 9.17
CA VAL A 218 22.76 3.53 8.47
C VAL A 218 21.58 2.75 9.01
N ILE A 219 20.54 3.44 9.47
CA ILE A 219 19.32 2.83 10.01
C ILE A 219 18.16 3.16 9.08
N PHE A 220 17.49 2.13 8.57
CA PHE A 220 16.32 2.24 7.72
C PHE A 220 15.02 1.87 8.46
N SER A 221 13.96 2.64 8.22
CA SER A 221 12.59 2.35 8.63
C SER A 221 11.58 2.92 7.63
N GLN A 222 10.44 2.25 7.45
CA GLN A 222 9.31 2.78 6.67
C GLN A 222 8.62 3.95 7.36
N TRP A 223 8.69 4.01 8.69
CA TRP A 223 7.88 4.92 9.50
C TRP A 223 8.71 6.10 9.99
N LEU A 224 8.21 7.32 9.75
CA LEU A 224 8.84 8.54 10.23
C LEU A 224 8.96 8.54 11.76
N GLY A 225 7.89 8.16 12.46
CA GLY A 225 7.84 8.14 13.92
C GLY A 225 8.89 7.22 14.55
N THR A 226 9.31 6.13 13.88
CA THR A 226 10.39 5.27 14.38
C THR A 226 11.69 6.05 14.50
N HIS A 227 11.99 6.88 13.50
CA HIS A 227 13.18 7.73 13.51
C HIS A 227 13.08 8.81 14.58
N GLU A 228 11.92 9.44 14.74
CA GLU A 228 11.69 10.43 15.81
C GLU A 228 11.96 9.85 17.20
N LEU A 229 11.52 8.61 17.44
CA LEU A 229 11.72 7.92 18.71
C LEU A 229 13.18 7.50 18.92
N LEU A 230 13.87 7.06 17.87
CA LEU A 230 15.32 6.81 17.92
C LEU A 230 16.10 8.09 18.25
N ILE A 231 15.75 9.21 17.60
CA ILE A 231 16.35 10.52 17.88
C ILE A 231 16.15 10.93 19.35
N ARG A 232 14.94 10.71 19.90
CA ARG A 232 14.67 10.96 21.33
C ARG A 232 15.57 10.11 22.24
N ARG A 233 15.74 8.82 21.92
CA ARG A 233 16.61 7.89 22.67
C ARG A 233 18.09 8.23 22.55
N PHE A 234 18.53 8.96 21.52
CA PHE A 234 19.91 9.41 21.38
C PHE A 234 20.29 10.57 22.33
N ASN A 235 19.40 10.98 23.24
CA ASN A 235 19.66 11.86 24.38
C ASN A 235 20.48 13.11 24.04
N GLY A 236 19.91 14.06 23.29
CA GLY A 236 20.45 15.42 23.13
C GLY A 236 21.71 15.56 22.27
N HIS A 237 22.34 14.46 21.84
CA HIS A 237 23.50 14.49 20.94
C HIS A 237 23.04 14.59 19.48
N ALA A 238 22.34 15.67 19.11
CA ALA A 238 21.96 15.93 17.71
C ALA A 238 23.19 15.94 16.77
N GLN A 239 24.38 16.16 17.34
CA GLN A 239 25.67 16.11 16.65
C GLN A 239 26.08 14.69 16.19
N SER A 240 25.57 13.62 16.82
CA SER A 240 25.98 12.24 16.49
C SER A 240 25.24 11.60 15.32
N HIS A 241 24.15 12.23 14.84
CA HIS A 241 23.30 11.66 13.81
C HIS A 241 22.82 12.67 12.75
N ALA A 242 22.49 12.14 11.59
CA ALA A 242 21.89 12.82 10.46
C ALA A 242 20.56 12.15 10.10
N PHE A 243 19.56 12.92 9.68
CA PHE A 243 18.25 12.40 9.33
C PHE A 243 17.87 12.77 7.89
N TYR A 244 17.70 11.75 7.06
CA TYR A 244 17.33 11.86 5.65
C TYR A 244 15.89 11.37 5.46
N HIS A 245 15.00 12.31 5.12
CA HIS A 245 13.57 12.03 4.90
C HIS A 245 13.02 12.77 3.67
N GLY A 246 11.84 12.35 3.22
CA GLY A 246 11.24 12.79 1.95
C GLY A 246 10.92 14.28 1.85
N SER A 247 10.59 14.95 2.97
CA SER A 247 10.25 16.38 2.99
C SER A 247 11.46 17.32 2.94
N LEU A 248 12.69 16.81 2.96
CA LEU A 248 13.87 17.61 2.68
C LEU A 248 13.90 18.02 1.20
N ASP A 249 14.20 19.29 0.94
CA ASP A 249 14.49 19.80 -0.39
C ASP A 249 15.86 19.31 -0.90
N HIS A 250 16.18 19.60 -2.16
CA HIS A 250 17.44 19.14 -2.76
C HIS A 250 18.68 19.62 -1.99
N LYS A 251 18.69 20.87 -1.52
CA LYS A 251 19.81 21.43 -0.75
C LYS A 251 19.94 20.76 0.61
N GLY A 252 18.82 20.56 1.32
CA GLY A 252 18.78 19.88 2.61
C GLY A 252 19.25 18.43 2.51
N ARG A 253 18.79 17.68 1.49
CA ARG A 253 19.25 16.30 1.22
C ARG A 253 20.76 16.23 1.04
N LYS A 254 21.33 17.14 0.25
CA LYS A 254 22.78 17.22 0.03
C LYS A 254 23.53 17.52 1.33
N LYS A 255 23.08 18.51 2.10
CA LYS A 255 23.70 18.90 3.38
C LYS A 255 23.73 17.76 4.40
N VAL A 256 22.64 17.01 4.52
CA VAL A 256 22.54 15.85 5.43
C VAL A 256 23.55 14.76 5.03
N LEU A 257 23.68 14.47 3.74
CA LEU A 257 24.61 13.46 3.23
C LEU A 257 26.07 13.90 3.35
N GLU A 258 26.38 15.16 3.05
CA GLU A 258 27.72 15.72 3.19
C GLU A 258 28.17 15.68 4.64
N ARG A 259 27.29 16.05 5.58
CA ARG A 259 27.56 15.92 7.01
C ARG A 259 27.85 14.47 7.38
N PHE A 260 26.96 13.54 7.05
CA PHE A 260 27.19 12.13 7.37
C PHE A 260 28.48 11.56 6.76
N LYS A 261 28.92 12.06 5.60
CA LYS A 261 30.17 11.58 4.97
C LYS A 261 31.42 12.23 5.57
N GLY A 262 31.39 13.55 5.80
CA GLY A 262 32.58 14.32 6.13
C GLY A 262 32.80 14.59 7.61
N ASP A 263 31.74 14.57 8.42
CA ASP A 263 31.81 14.84 9.87
C ASP A 263 32.11 13.54 10.64
N PRO A 264 33.26 13.41 11.30
CA PRO A 264 33.60 12.22 12.09
C PRO A 264 32.65 11.97 13.26
N ASP A 265 32.06 13.04 13.83
CA ASP A 265 31.14 12.94 14.96
C ASP A 265 29.75 12.45 14.51
N CYS A 266 29.39 12.73 13.25
CA CYS A 266 28.15 12.26 12.65
C CYS A 266 28.26 10.80 12.18
N ARG A 267 28.04 9.87 13.10
CA ARG A 267 28.23 8.42 12.87
C ARG A 267 26.95 7.65 12.54
N ILE A 268 25.77 8.22 12.81
CA ILE A 268 24.49 7.57 12.54
C ILE A 268 23.75 8.32 11.42
N LEU A 269 23.27 7.60 10.41
CA LEU A 269 22.33 8.12 9.41
C LEU A 269 20.99 7.41 9.51
N LEU A 270 19.94 8.17 9.81
CA LEU A 270 18.56 7.73 9.80
C LEU A 270 17.98 7.96 8.40
N CYS A 271 17.44 6.93 7.75
CA CYS A 271 16.90 7.01 6.39
C CYS A 271 15.50 6.39 6.31
N THR A 272 14.53 7.14 5.81
CA THR A 272 13.29 6.53 5.32
C THR A 272 13.51 5.85 3.96
N ASP A 273 12.50 5.18 3.42
CA ASP A 273 12.56 4.58 2.07
C ASP A 273 12.92 5.57 0.96
N SER A 274 12.79 6.88 1.18
CA SER A 274 13.28 7.89 0.22
C SER A 274 14.81 7.86 0.05
N GLY A 275 15.55 7.29 1.01
CA GLY A 275 16.99 7.06 0.92
C GLY A 275 17.38 5.71 0.30
N GLY A 276 16.41 4.83 0.02
CA GLY A 276 16.69 3.50 -0.55
C GLY A 276 17.13 3.51 -2.02
N VAL A 277 16.97 4.65 -2.71
CA VAL A 277 17.24 4.81 -4.15
C VAL A 277 18.25 5.93 -4.38
N GLY A 278 19.23 5.70 -5.26
CA GLY A 278 20.17 6.72 -5.72
C GLY A 278 21.24 7.21 -4.73
N LEU A 279 21.20 6.83 -3.45
CA LEU A 279 22.21 7.24 -2.48
C LEU A 279 23.51 6.42 -2.58
N ASN A 280 24.65 7.07 -2.29
CA ASN A 280 25.93 6.38 -2.07
C ASN A 280 26.34 6.53 -0.60
N LEU A 281 26.29 5.43 0.15
CA LEU A 281 26.51 5.36 1.60
C LEU A 281 27.65 4.39 1.96
N GLN A 282 28.63 4.20 1.06
CA GLN A 282 29.81 3.34 1.27
C GLN A 282 30.67 3.74 2.48
N VAL A 283 30.53 4.97 2.96
CA VAL A 283 31.17 5.44 4.20
C VAL A 283 30.66 4.72 5.45
N ALA A 284 29.56 3.98 5.36
CA ALA A 284 29.05 3.11 6.42
C ALA A 284 29.53 1.67 6.22
N SER A 285 29.69 0.95 7.32
CA SER A 285 29.99 -0.49 7.36
C SER A 285 28.85 -1.28 8.00
N THR A 286 27.93 -0.61 8.70
CA THR A 286 26.80 -1.26 9.36
C THR A 286 25.48 -0.69 8.84
N LEU A 287 24.54 -1.59 8.52
CA LEU A 287 23.17 -1.24 8.14
C LEU A 287 22.18 -1.93 9.07
N ILE A 288 21.23 -1.18 9.60
CA ILE A 288 20.17 -1.67 10.48
C ILE A 288 18.82 -1.44 9.81
N ASN A 289 18.02 -2.49 9.65
CA ASN A 289 16.63 -2.41 9.23
C ASN A 289 15.73 -2.59 10.47
N MET A 290 15.05 -1.53 10.88
CA MET A 290 14.10 -1.58 12.02
C MET A 290 12.80 -2.31 11.65
N ASP A 291 12.44 -2.27 10.37
CA ASP A 291 11.28 -2.96 9.80
C ASP A 291 11.58 -3.48 8.40
N GLN A 292 11.00 -4.64 8.06
CA GLN A 292 11.17 -5.28 6.76
C GLN A 292 10.07 -4.82 5.78
N PRO A 293 10.41 -4.42 4.55
CA PRO A 293 9.42 -4.14 3.51
C PRO A 293 8.84 -5.45 2.94
N TRP A 294 7.60 -5.39 2.42
CA TRP A 294 6.94 -6.53 1.75
C TRP A 294 7.58 -6.97 0.44
N ASN A 295 8.42 -6.12 -0.12
CA ASN A 295 9.15 -6.39 -1.34
C ASN A 295 10.64 -6.62 -1.01
N PRO A 296 11.19 -7.83 -1.21
CA PRO A 296 12.61 -8.11 -1.04
C PRO A 296 13.52 -7.18 -1.85
N ALA A 297 13.07 -6.73 -3.03
CA ALA A 297 13.82 -5.81 -3.88
C ALA A 297 14.14 -4.49 -3.16
N VAL A 298 13.19 -3.97 -2.39
CA VAL A 298 13.37 -2.72 -1.62
C VAL A 298 14.43 -2.93 -0.54
N LEU A 299 14.41 -4.08 0.13
CA LEU A 299 15.41 -4.43 1.14
C LEU A 299 16.81 -4.51 0.53
N GLU A 300 16.95 -5.22 -0.60
CA GLU A 300 18.23 -5.37 -1.28
C GLU A 300 18.72 -4.03 -1.89
N GLN A 301 17.81 -3.16 -2.32
CA GLN A 301 18.14 -1.79 -2.73
C GLN A 301 18.70 -0.95 -1.58
N ARG A 302 18.14 -1.07 -0.36
CA ARG A 302 18.68 -0.42 0.85
C ARG A 302 20.10 -0.92 1.14
N ILE A 303 20.31 -2.24 1.15
CA ILE A 303 21.62 -2.85 1.43
C ILE A 303 22.64 -2.47 0.36
N GLY A 304 22.21 -2.43 -0.90
CA GLY A 304 23.02 -1.98 -2.03
C GLY A 304 23.48 -0.52 -1.96
N ARG A 305 22.95 0.31 -1.05
CA ARG A 305 23.48 1.67 -0.81
C ARG A 305 24.81 1.67 -0.06
N VAL A 306 25.04 0.64 0.77
CA VAL A 306 26.23 0.46 1.60
C VAL A 306 27.18 -0.59 0.99
N HIS A 307 26.64 -1.75 0.61
CA HIS A 307 27.40 -2.84 -0.03
C HIS A 307 27.43 -2.67 -1.55
N ARG A 308 28.36 -1.85 -2.04
CA ARG A 308 28.53 -1.49 -3.47
C ARG A 308 29.97 -1.09 -3.77
N LEU A 309 30.39 -1.16 -5.04
CA LEU A 309 31.76 -0.90 -5.53
C LEU A 309 32.38 0.39 -4.94
N GLY A 310 33.46 0.27 -4.20
CA GLY A 310 34.06 1.37 -3.41
C GLY A 310 33.88 1.21 -1.89
N GLN A 311 33.17 0.16 -1.48
CA GLN A 311 33.19 -0.33 -0.11
C GLN A 311 34.48 -1.10 0.14
N HIS A 312 35.19 -0.76 1.22
CA HIS A 312 36.46 -1.40 1.60
C HIS A 312 36.36 -2.19 2.91
N ARG A 313 35.27 -2.04 3.67
CA ARG A 313 35.03 -2.74 4.94
C ARG A 313 33.94 -3.79 4.78
N SER A 314 34.07 -4.88 5.52
CA SER A 314 33.01 -5.88 5.62
C SER A 314 31.73 -5.25 6.12
N VAL A 315 30.61 -5.57 5.47
CA VAL A 315 29.30 -4.95 5.75
C VAL A 315 28.48 -5.85 6.66
N GLN A 316 28.07 -5.32 7.81
CA GLN A 316 27.15 -6.00 8.73
C GLN A 316 25.74 -5.47 8.52
N VAL A 317 24.80 -6.36 8.20
CA VAL A 317 23.38 -6.02 8.03
C VAL A 317 22.58 -6.65 9.16
N TYR A 318 21.88 -5.82 9.93
CA TYR A 318 21.03 -6.23 11.04
C TYR A 318 19.57 -6.04 10.68
N HIS A 319 18.78 -7.11 10.74
CA HIS A 319 17.34 -7.09 10.51
C HIS A 319 16.63 -7.31 11.84
N PHE A 320 16.03 -6.27 12.40
CA PHE A 320 15.20 -6.41 13.58
C PHE A 320 13.84 -7.01 13.21
N VAL A 321 13.40 -7.99 14.00
CA VAL A 321 12.14 -8.72 13.77
C VAL A 321 11.49 -9.04 15.12
N SER A 322 10.22 -8.69 15.32
CA SER A 322 9.51 -8.89 16.59
C SER A 322 8.96 -10.31 16.78
N ARG A 323 9.35 -11.08 17.81
CA ARG A 323 9.03 -12.52 18.01
C ARG A 323 7.53 -12.83 17.98
N ASP A 324 7.17 -13.91 17.27
CA ASP A 324 5.80 -14.39 17.14
C ASP A 324 4.81 -13.33 16.63
N SER A 325 5.29 -12.45 15.75
CA SER A 325 4.52 -11.35 15.16
C SER A 325 4.36 -11.51 13.64
N ILE A 326 3.68 -10.53 13.05
CA ILE A 326 3.53 -10.42 11.59
C ILE A 326 4.88 -10.35 10.87
N GLU A 327 5.88 -9.71 11.48
CA GLU A 327 7.20 -9.57 10.87
C GLU A 327 7.95 -10.91 10.79
N HIS A 328 7.73 -11.82 11.77
CA HIS A 328 8.35 -13.14 11.73
C HIS A 328 7.78 -14.02 10.65
N SER A 329 6.45 -14.13 10.58
CA SER A 329 5.82 -14.95 9.55
C SER A 329 6.15 -14.43 8.13
N MET A 330 6.38 -13.12 8.02
CA MET A 330 6.78 -12.47 6.77
C MET A 330 8.16 -12.91 6.26
N LEU A 331 9.10 -13.31 7.14
CA LEU A 331 10.42 -13.80 6.71
C LEU A 331 10.30 -15.03 5.79
N GLY A 332 9.39 -15.95 6.11
CA GLY A 332 9.14 -17.15 5.30
C GLY A 332 8.62 -16.80 3.90
N VAL A 333 7.67 -15.86 3.82
CA VAL A 333 7.11 -15.41 2.53
C VAL A 333 8.14 -14.67 1.68
N LEU A 334 8.96 -13.81 2.29
CA LEU A 334 10.01 -13.09 1.56
C LEU A 334 11.03 -14.06 0.96
N LYS A 335 11.41 -15.11 1.70
CA LYS A 335 12.31 -16.17 1.22
C LYS A 335 11.71 -16.92 0.02
N PHE A 336 10.44 -17.30 0.10
CA PHE A 336 9.72 -17.97 -0.99
C PHE A 336 9.61 -17.10 -2.26
N LYS A 337 9.27 -15.82 -2.12
CA LYS A 337 9.19 -14.91 -3.28
C LYS A 337 10.56 -14.74 -3.95
N SER A 338 11.62 -14.58 -3.17
CA SER A 338 12.97 -14.40 -3.71
C SER A 338 13.42 -15.60 -4.56
N SER A 339 13.16 -16.84 -4.10
CA SER A 339 13.52 -18.05 -4.86
C SER A 339 12.76 -18.17 -6.18
N MET A 340 11.47 -17.80 -6.20
CA MET A 340 10.65 -17.87 -7.42
C MET A 340 11.16 -16.93 -8.51
N PHE A 341 11.46 -15.67 -8.17
CA PHE A 341 11.92 -14.68 -9.15
C PHE A 341 13.38 -14.88 -9.59
N ALA A 342 14.24 -15.42 -8.72
CA ALA A 342 15.58 -15.84 -9.11
C ALA A 342 15.50 -16.95 -10.18
N GLY A 343 14.64 -17.95 -9.97
CA GLY A 343 14.45 -19.06 -10.91
C GLY A 343 14.13 -18.61 -12.35
N VAL A 344 13.22 -17.64 -12.53
CA VAL A 344 12.81 -17.17 -13.86
C VAL A 344 13.97 -16.60 -14.70
N LEU A 345 14.93 -15.92 -14.08
CA LEU A 345 15.99 -15.22 -14.81
C LEU A 345 17.32 -15.98 -14.82
N ASP A 346 17.50 -16.91 -13.89
CA ASP A 346 18.78 -17.59 -13.64
C ASP A 346 18.82 -19.06 -14.13
N GLY A 347 17.80 -19.50 -14.89
CA GLY A 347 17.72 -20.87 -15.42
C GLY A 347 17.15 -21.89 -14.41
N GLY A 348 16.19 -21.47 -13.60
CA GLY A 348 15.38 -22.34 -12.74
C GLY A 348 14.24 -23.01 -13.50
N GLU A 349 13.24 -23.52 -12.76
CA GLU A 349 12.12 -24.27 -13.34
C GLU A 349 11.40 -23.51 -14.47
N SER A 350 11.19 -24.18 -15.60
CA SER A 350 10.55 -23.64 -16.81
C SER A 350 9.07 -23.30 -16.63
N GLU A 351 8.46 -23.83 -15.57
CA GLU A 351 7.08 -23.59 -15.16
C GLU A 351 7.01 -23.18 -13.68
N VAL A 352 6.22 -22.15 -13.39
CA VAL A 352 6.09 -21.57 -12.06
C VAL A 352 4.63 -21.25 -11.77
N PHE A 353 4.00 -21.94 -10.83
CA PHE A 353 2.61 -21.65 -10.46
C PHE A 353 2.51 -20.48 -9.47
N LEU A 354 1.65 -19.51 -9.77
CA LEU A 354 1.35 -18.32 -8.99
C LEU A 354 -0.14 -18.31 -8.61
N GLY A 355 -0.49 -18.80 -7.42
CA GLY A 355 -1.89 -18.84 -6.97
C GLY A 355 -2.61 -17.48 -7.06
N GLY A 356 -3.71 -17.36 -7.82
CA GLY A 356 -4.80 -16.37 -7.59
C GLY A 356 -4.69 -14.90 -8.07
N SER A 357 -5.81 -14.17 -7.93
CA SER A 357 -5.97 -12.71 -8.17
C SER A 357 -5.05 -11.84 -7.28
N LYS A 358 -4.87 -10.53 -7.53
CA LYS A 358 -4.07 -9.66 -6.62
C LYS A 358 -4.54 -9.75 -5.16
N MET A 359 -5.86 -9.72 -4.97
CA MET A 359 -6.46 -9.86 -3.66
C MET A 359 -6.29 -11.29 -3.14
N LYS A 360 -6.46 -12.33 -3.98
CA LYS A 360 -6.24 -13.71 -3.57
C LYS A 360 -4.77 -13.98 -3.20
N LYS A 361 -3.78 -13.52 -3.97
CA LYS A 361 -2.33 -13.56 -3.65
C LYS A 361 -2.01 -12.82 -2.36
N PHE A 362 -2.64 -11.67 -2.17
CA PHE A 362 -2.52 -10.90 -0.95
C PHE A 362 -3.13 -11.67 0.22
N MET A 363 -4.32 -12.24 0.06
CA MET A 363 -4.99 -13.06 1.06
C MET A 363 -4.22 -14.35 1.34
N GLU A 364 -3.66 -15.01 0.35
CA GLU A 364 -2.77 -16.18 0.50
C GLU A 364 -1.48 -15.77 1.24
N THR A 365 -0.91 -14.61 0.93
CA THR A 365 0.23 -14.07 1.68
C THR A 365 -0.16 -13.78 3.14
N VAL A 366 -1.31 -13.16 3.36
CA VAL A 366 -1.86 -12.88 4.68
C VAL A 366 -2.21 -14.17 5.40
N GLU A 367 -2.72 -15.20 4.73
CA GLU A 367 -3.03 -16.53 5.27
C GLU A 367 -1.77 -17.29 5.62
N ASN A 368 -0.73 -17.22 4.81
CA ASN A 368 0.56 -17.83 5.12
C ASN A 368 1.23 -17.12 6.31
N VAL A 369 1.09 -15.79 6.39
CA VAL A 369 1.59 -14.98 7.51
C VAL A 369 0.74 -15.17 8.77
N SER A 370 -0.56 -15.40 8.61
CA SER A 370 -1.56 -15.56 9.67
C SER A 370 -1.89 -17.02 9.98
N GLY A 371 -1.21 -17.98 9.33
CA GLY A 371 -1.54 -19.41 9.37
C GLY A 371 -1.31 -20.10 10.72
N GLY A 372 -0.77 -19.38 11.71
CA GLY A 372 -0.73 -19.80 13.11
C GLY A 372 -1.95 -19.36 13.93
N ILE A 373 -3.00 -18.81 13.31
CA ILE A 373 -4.23 -18.40 14.00
C ILE A 373 -5.20 -19.59 14.00
N PRO A 374 -5.58 -20.15 15.17
CA PRO A 374 -6.60 -21.18 15.23
C PRO A 374 -7.92 -20.66 14.64
N ALA A 375 -8.67 -21.56 14.01
CA ALA A 375 -10.01 -21.24 13.53
C ALA A 375 -10.84 -20.70 14.70
N TYR A 376 -11.33 -19.46 14.58
CA TYR A 376 -12.34 -18.95 15.49
C TYR A 376 -13.54 -19.89 15.41
N ALA A 377 -13.82 -20.62 16.49
CA ALA A 377 -15.05 -21.37 16.61
C ALA A 377 -16.19 -20.34 16.67
N PRO A 378 -17.17 -20.37 15.74
CA PRO A 378 -18.25 -19.42 15.77
C PRO A 378 -19.04 -19.60 17.07
N THR A 379 -19.08 -18.55 17.90
CA THR A 379 -20.17 -18.39 18.85
C THR A 379 -21.45 -18.29 18.03
N GLN A 380 -22.37 -19.22 18.23
CA GLN A 380 -23.60 -19.39 17.46
C GLN A 380 -24.33 -18.05 17.27
N GLU A 381 -24.46 -17.62 16.01
CA GLU A 381 -25.54 -16.71 15.62
C GLU A 381 -26.84 -17.53 15.66
N PRO A 382 -27.93 -17.06 16.28
CA PRO A 382 -29.16 -17.84 16.32
C PRO A 382 -29.74 -17.97 14.90
N GLU A 383 -29.82 -19.21 14.44
CA GLU A 383 -30.49 -19.62 13.21
C GLU A 383 -31.99 -19.32 13.31
N LEU A 384 -32.49 -18.50 12.40
CA LEU A 384 -33.92 -18.38 12.14
C LEU A 384 -34.31 -19.52 11.19
N GLU A 385 -34.67 -20.67 11.75
CA GLU A 385 -35.41 -21.69 11.02
C GLU A 385 -36.91 -21.45 11.22
N ALA A 386 -37.58 -21.16 10.12
CA ALA A 386 -39.03 -21.21 10.02
C ALA A 386 -39.43 -22.66 9.71
N GLU A 387 -40.22 -23.29 10.58
CA GLU A 387 -41.33 -24.11 10.13
C GLU A 387 -42.34 -24.42 11.25
N SER A 388 -43.57 -24.56 10.78
CA SER A 388 -44.86 -24.50 11.46
C SER A 388 -45.19 -25.72 12.32
N ALA A 389 -45.74 -25.47 13.51
CA ALA A 389 -46.60 -26.43 14.19
C ALA A 389 -47.81 -25.71 14.82
N GLN A 390 -49.00 -26.00 14.27
CA GLN A 390 -50.30 -25.77 14.90
C GLN A 390 -50.36 -26.57 16.21
N VAL A 391 -50.96 -26.02 17.28
CA VAL A 391 -51.97 -26.69 18.11
C VAL A 391 -52.74 -25.63 18.91
N ASP A 392 -54.02 -25.96 19.06
CA ASP A 392 -55.20 -25.28 19.57
C ASP A 392 -55.17 -24.63 20.96
N VAL A 393 -56.19 -23.79 21.10
CA VAL A 393 -56.60 -22.91 22.18
C VAL A 393 -57.15 -23.69 23.38
N GLU A 394 -56.77 -23.28 24.59
CA GLU A 394 -57.60 -23.49 25.78
C GLU A 394 -57.64 -22.20 26.61
N GLU A 395 -58.82 -21.58 26.66
CA GLU A 395 -59.13 -20.38 27.44
C GLU A 395 -59.43 -20.75 28.90
N THR A 396 -59.01 -19.90 29.84
CA THR A 396 -59.71 -19.66 31.12
C THR A 396 -59.27 -18.31 31.71
N PRO A 397 -60.12 -17.66 32.55
CA PRO A 397 -60.45 -16.25 32.35
C PRO A 397 -59.95 -15.28 33.43
N GLU A 398 -59.92 -14.01 33.03
CA GLU A 398 -60.07 -12.76 33.80
C GLU A 398 -59.16 -12.47 35.01
N GLU A 399 -58.34 -11.41 34.88
CA GLU A 399 -58.52 -10.24 35.75
C GLU A 399 -58.04 -8.96 35.05
N ARG A 400 -58.93 -7.95 35.00
CA ARG A 400 -58.69 -6.65 34.38
C ARG A 400 -57.83 -5.77 35.29
N ALA A 401 -56.67 -5.37 34.79
CA ALA A 401 -56.05 -4.10 35.15
C ALA A 401 -55.49 -3.43 33.89
N ALA A 402 -55.90 -2.19 33.65
CA ALA A 402 -55.54 -1.42 32.46
C ALA A 402 -54.02 -1.17 32.38
N PRO A 403 -53.34 -1.52 31.26
CA PRO A 403 -51.96 -1.12 31.03
C PRO A 403 -51.88 0.28 30.43
N GLN A 404 -51.03 1.11 31.03
CA GLN A 404 -50.53 2.36 30.44
C GLN A 404 -49.80 2.06 29.12
N PRO A 405 -49.93 2.89 28.07
CA PRO A 405 -49.16 2.71 26.85
C PRO A 405 -47.69 3.10 27.08
N SER A 406 -46.80 2.16 26.77
CA SER A 406 -45.37 2.36 26.58
C SER A 406 -45.09 3.30 25.39
N PRO A 407 -44.02 4.10 25.43
CA PRO A 407 -43.75 5.09 24.38
C PRO A 407 -43.14 4.43 23.15
N GLN A 408 -43.87 4.48 22.02
CA GLN A 408 -43.35 4.30 20.67
C GLN A 408 -42.99 5.65 20.02
N ALA A 409 -42.04 5.59 19.08
CA ALA A 409 -41.84 6.51 17.96
C ALA A 409 -41.33 7.93 18.28
N GLN A 410 -40.02 8.05 18.52
CA GLN A 410 -39.26 9.25 18.18
C GLN A 410 -37.87 8.83 17.70
N THR A 411 -37.41 9.37 16.56
CA THR A 411 -36.00 9.75 16.23
C THR A 411 -35.73 9.88 14.71
N TRP A 412 -36.73 9.85 13.83
CA TRP A 412 -36.57 10.36 12.46
C TRP A 412 -36.65 11.90 12.38
N ASP A 413 -37.48 12.52 13.22
CA ASP A 413 -37.62 13.98 13.27
C ASP A 413 -36.35 14.69 13.77
N GLY A 414 -35.60 14.07 14.67
CA GLY A 414 -34.33 14.62 15.19
C GLY A 414 -33.21 14.67 14.13
N LEU A 415 -33.17 13.66 13.24
CA LEU A 415 -32.22 13.61 12.12
C LEU A 415 -32.56 14.64 11.04
N LEU A 416 -33.86 14.84 10.76
CA LEU A 416 -34.33 15.86 9.83
C LEU A 416 -34.09 17.27 10.37
N ALA A 417 -34.34 17.50 11.67
CA ALA A 417 -34.04 18.78 12.32
C ALA A 417 -32.55 19.13 12.28
N ALA A 418 -31.67 18.15 12.57
CA ALA A 418 -30.22 18.32 12.49
C ALA A 418 -29.74 18.59 11.04
N GLY A 419 -30.37 17.96 10.04
CA GLY A 419 -30.08 18.19 8.62
C GLY A 419 -30.46 19.60 8.17
N VAL A 420 -31.62 20.11 8.60
CA VAL A 420 -32.08 21.47 8.29
C VAL A 420 -31.21 22.52 8.98
N GLU A 421 -30.80 22.28 10.23
CA GLU A 421 -29.91 23.18 10.97
C GLU A 421 -28.52 23.27 10.30
N PHE A 422 -27.98 22.13 9.86
CA PHE A 422 -26.71 22.08 9.13
C PHE A 422 -26.77 22.87 7.81
N LEU A 423 -27.84 22.71 7.02
CA LEU A 423 -28.04 23.47 5.77
C LEU A 423 -28.22 24.96 6.04
N GLY A 424 -28.90 25.33 7.14
CA GLY A 424 -29.02 26.69 7.62
C GLY A 424 -27.67 27.32 7.95
N GLN A 425 -26.80 26.62 8.68
CA GLN A 425 -25.44 27.08 9.02
C GLN A 425 -24.55 27.18 7.77
N LEU A 426 -24.67 26.24 6.84
CA LEU A 426 -23.92 26.26 5.57
C LEU A 426 -24.33 27.46 4.71
N SER A 427 -25.62 27.79 4.63
CA SER A 427 -26.11 28.95 3.89
C SER A 427 -25.60 30.28 4.46
N ARG A 428 -25.57 30.45 5.79
CA ARG A 428 -25.04 31.64 6.46
C ARG A 428 -23.54 31.80 6.25
N THR A 429 -22.81 30.70 6.23
CA THR A 429 -21.35 30.66 6.02
C THR A 429 -20.99 30.96 4.55
N LEU A 430 -21.86 30.60 3.61
CA LEU A 430 -21.70 30.93 2.19
C LEU A 430 -22.14 32.37 1.87
N GLN A 431 -23.19 32.89 2.52
CA GLN A 431 -23.61 34.30 2.39
C GLN A 431 -22.57 35.27 2.96
N THR A 432 -21.88 34.91 4.05
CA THR A 432 -20.76 35.71 4.58
C THR A 432 -19.51 35.69 3.68
N ARG A 433 -19.44 34.77 2.71
CA ARG A 433 -18.34 34.67 1.72
C ARG A 433 -18.63 35.34 0.38
N GLN A 434 -19.88 35.77 0.11
CA GLN A 434 -20.29 36.37 -1.16
C GLN A 434 -20.49 37.90 -1.07
N GLN A 435 -19.54 38.61 -0.49
CA GLN A 435 -19.26 40.00 -0.88
C GLN A 435 -17.98 40.00 -1.73
N GLY A 436 -18.11 39.58 -2.99
CA GLY A 436 -17.02 39.60 -3.96
C GLY A 436 -17.19 38.58 -5.09
N SER A 437 -17.50 39.09 -6.28
CA SER A 437 -17.54 38.44 -7.60
C SER A 437 -18.85 37.76 -8.04
N GLU A 438 -19.36 38.25 -9.18
CA GLU A 438 -20.53 37.77 -9.92
C GLU A 438 -20.14 36.62 -10.87
N ALA A 439 -20.82 35.48 -10.75
CA ALA A 439 -20.91 34.45 -11.81
C ALA A 439 -22.31 33.79 -11.72
N PRO A 440 -22.89 33.30 -12.84
CA PRO A 440 -24.29 32.86 -12.87
C PRO A 440 -24.41 31.44 -12.30
N GLY A 441 -24.64 31.35 -10.99
CA GLY A 441 -24.96 30.11 -10.28
C GLY A 441 -26.39 30.12 -9.76
N VAL A 442 -27.09 28.99 -9.91
CA VAL A 442 -28.45 28.75 -9.43
C VAL A 442 -28.62 29.24 -7.98
N SER A 443 -29.48 30.24 -7.77
CA SER A 443 -29.76 30.76 -6.43
C SER A 443 -30.58 29.76 -5.62
N LEU A 444 -29.93 29.15 -4.63
CA LEU A 444 -30.53 28.25 -3.63
C LEU A 444 -31.68 28.91 -2.84
N GLY A 445 -31.81 30.24 -2.87
CA GLY A 445 -32.90 30.97 -2.20
C GLY A 445 -34.31 30.67 -2.75
N ARG A 446 -34.43 30.08 -3.95
CA ARG A 446 -35.72 29.67 -4.52
C ARG A 446 -36.18 28.27 -4.12
N LEU A 447 -35.28 27.46 -3.55
CA LEU A 447 -35.57 26.05 -3.24
C LEU A 447 -36.19 25.86 -1.85
N ILE A 448 -36.19 26.89 -0.99
CA ILE A 448 -36.67 26.80 0.40
C ILE A 448 -37.75 27.87 0.60
N GLY A 449 -38.97 27.44 0.90
CA GLY A 449 -40.12 28.29 1.24
C GLY A 449 -40.80 27.84 2.53
N GLN A 450 -41.88 28.50 2.92
CA GLN A 450 -42.74 28.08 4.03
C GLN A 450 -44.13 27.71 3.51
N ASN A 451 -44.70 26.65 4.05
CA ASN A 451 -46.05 26.21 3.71
C ASN A 451 -47.07 27.18 4.33
N GLU A 452 -47.80 27.94 3.50
CA GLU A 452 -48.70 29.03 3.93
C GLU A 452 -49.85 28.59 4.85
N LYS A 453 -50.16 27.29 4.95
CA LYS A 453 -51.22 26.76 5.83
C LYS A 453 -50.71 26.22 7.17
N THR A 454 -49.43 25.88 7.28
CA THR A 454 -48.89 25.19 8.46
C THR A 454 -47.64 25.85 9.03
N GLY A 455 -47.05 26.84 8.34
CA GLY A 455 -45.84 27.56 8.77
C GLY A 455 -44.55 26.75 8.72
N ALA A 456 -44.61 25.47 8.33
CA ALA A 456 -43.45 24.59 8.30
C ALA A 456 -42.55 24.86 7.07
N PRO A 457 -41.22 24.71 7.20
CA PRO A 457 -40.29 24.88 6.09
C PRO A 457 -40.47 23.77 5.03
N GLU A 458 -40.62 24.17 3.76
CA GLU A 458 -40.85 23.29 2.61
C GLU A 458 -39.74 23.50 1.57
N VAL A 459 -39.22 22.42 1.00
CA VAL A 459 -38.26 22.47 -0.11
C VAL A 459 -39.00 22.22 -1.42
N ARG A 460 -39.02 23.22 -2.32
CA ARG A 460 -39.71 23.14 -3.61
C ARG A 460 -38.72 22.80 -4.73
N ILE A 461 -38.78 21.58 -5.24
CA ILE A 461 -37.97 21.14 -6.38
C ILE A 461 -38.78 21.38 -7.66
N PRO A 462 -38.34 22.24 -8.60
CA PRO A 462 -39.08 22.46 -9.84
C PRO A 462 -39.02 21.21 -10.72
N LEU A 463 -40.18 20.75 -11.20
CA LEU A 463 -40.25 19.65 -12.16
C LEU A 463 -39.75 20.11 -13.53
N PRO A 464 -39.00 19.26 -14.27
CA PRO A 464 -38.58 19.56 -15.62
C PRO A 464 -39.79 19.62 -16.57
N ASP A 465 -39.57 20.21 -17.75
CA ASP A 465 -40.58 20.42 -18.79
C ASP A 465 -41.34 19.12 -19.15
N PRO A 466 -42.61 19.22 -19.58
CA PRO A 466 -43.49 18.05 -19.74
C PRO A 466 -42.95 16.96 -20.68
N GLN A 467 -42.12 17.35 -21.67
CA GLN A 467 -41.49 16.41 -22.60
C GLN A 467 -40.37 15.60 -21.92
N THR A 468 -39.60 16.22 -21.03
CA THR A 468 -38.56 15.56 -20.24
C THR A 468 -39.14 14.66 -19.15
N ALA A 469 -40.26 15.07 -18.54
CA ALA A 469 -41.01 14.24 -17.59
C ALA A 469 -41.59 12.97 -18.25
N GLN A 470 -42.10 13.06 -19.47
CA GLN A 470 -42.56 11.90 -20.25
C GLN A 470 -41.42 10.96 -20.62
N LYS A 471 -40.24 11.50 -21.01
CA LYS A 471 -39.04 10.68 -21.28
C LYS A 471 -38.55 9.95 -20.04
N LEU A 472 -38.50 10.61 -18.88
CA LEU A 472 -38.16 9.99 -17.60
C LEU A 472 -39.16 8.90 -17.19
N GLY A 473 -40.46 9.14 -17.40
CA GLY A 473 -41.50 8.14 -17.18
C GLY A 473 -41.32 6.91 -18.06
N SER A 474 -41.03 7.11 -19.36
CA SER A 474 -40.82 6.01 -20.31
C SER A 474 -39.55 5.19 -20.04
N LEU A 475 -38.49 5.84 -19.54
CA LEU A 475 -37.24 5.17 -19.15
C LEU A 475 -37.41 4.34 -17.89
N LEU A 476 -38.18 4.83 -16.91
CA LEU A 476 -38.47 4.10 -15.68
C LEU A 476 -39.42 2.93 -15.91
N SER A 477 -40.40 3.06 -16.80
CA SER A 477 -41.25 1.92 -17.20
C SER A 477 -40.47 0.85 -17.98
N GLY A 478 -39.56 1.25 -18.86
CA GLY A 478 -38.69 0.31 -19.58
C GLY A 478 -37.73 -0.46 -18.65
N LEU A 479 -37.19 0.19 -17.63
CA LEU A 479 -36.39 -0.47 -16.59
C LEU A 479 -37.21 -1.46 -15.74
N GLY A 480 -38.50 -1.16 -15.51
CA GLY A 480 -39.43 -2.06 -14.83
C GLY A 480 -39.77 -3.31 -15.61
N GLU A 481 -39.92 -3.21 -16.94
CA GLU A 481 -40.17 -4.36 -17.82
C GLU A 481 -38.91 -5.23 -17.99
N VAL A 482 -37.72 -4.62 -18.09
CA VAL A 482 -36.46 -5.37 -18.14
C VAL A 482 -36.22 -6.14 -16.83
N MET A 483 -36.51 -5.54 -15.67
CA MET A 483 -36.42 -6.25 -14.39
C MET A 483 -37.45 -7.38 -14.23
N LYS A 484 -38.65 -7.25 -14.82
CA LYS A 484 -39.63 -8.36 -14.83
C LYS A 484 -39.24 -9.49 -15.77
N SER A 485 -38.53 -9.20 -16.87
CA SER A 485 -38.06 -10.24 -17.81
C SER A 485 -36.84 -11.02 -17.33
N LEU A 486 -36.08 -10.48 -16.36
CA LEU A 486 -34.89 -11.10 -15.77
C LEU A 486 -35.19 -11.86 -14.47
N GLY A 487 -36.45 -11.89 -14.02
CA GLY A 487 -36.90 -12.53 -12.79
C GLY A 487 -37.96 -13.62 -12.99
N GLY A 488 -38.03 -14.22 -14.19
CA GLY A 488 -38.93 -15.34 -14.53
C GLY A 488 -38.16 -16.60 -14.85
#